data_AF-A0A0Q6YV04-F1
#
_entry.id   AF-A0A0Q6YV04-F1
#
_cell.length_a   1.000
_cell.length_b   1.000
_cell.length_c   1.000
_cell.angle_alpha   90.00
_cell.angle_beta   90.00
_cell.angle_gamma   90.00
#
_symmetry.space_group_name_H-M   'P 1'
#
loop_
_entity.id
_entity.type
_entity.pdbx_description
1 polymer ?
#
loop_
_entity_poly.entity_id
_entity_poly.type
_entity_poly.pdbx_seq_one_letter_code
_entity_poly.pdbx_strand_id
1 'polypeptide(L)'
;MSLTVIAQRMGITSFQRLVTGLVLSTLLVGCSSTPSGNVRVVDRNNSATPQRPTVTTGQYVVRRGDTLFSIAFRYGWDYKALAARNNIPAPYTIHPGQTIRFDGRSGSTPTAVVTQSGSTPSSSSKTTVIRRPTGAGTATVPSVASKPAPAPMPAAGPAPTGWGWPSNGVLIGKFSSNGSLNKGIDIAGDLGQPVLAASDGTVVYAGSGLRGYGELVIIKHSDTYVSAYGHNRRLLVREGQQVKVGQTIAEMGSTGTDRVKLHFEIRRQGKPVDPLQFLPRR
;
A
#
# COMPACT_ATOMS: atom_id res chain seq x y z
N MET A 1 81.62 -32.08 52.94
CA MET A 1 80.41 -32.47 53.68
C MET A 1 79.22 -31.96 52.88
N SER A 2 78.28 -32.85 52.61
CA SER A 2 77.49 -32.90 51.38
C SER A 2 76.18 -32.12 51.44
N LEU A 3 75.80 -31.55 50.29
CA LEU A 3 74.52 -30.89 50.03
C LEU A 3 73.39 -31.93 49.90
N THR A 4 72.26 -31.71 50.57
CA THR A 4 71.06 -32.55 50.49
C THR A 4 70.01 -31.88 49.60
N VAL A 5 69.57 -32.61 48.57
CA VAL A 5 68.56 -32.23 47.59
C VAL A 5 67.18 -32.70 48.07
N ILE A 6 66.18 -31.82 48.07
CA ILE A 6 64.76 -32.17 48.26
C ILE A 6 64.07 -32.07 46.90
N ALA A 7 63.66 -33.22 46.35
CA ALA A 7 62.86 -33.32 45.14
C ALA A 7 61.36 -33.43 45.49
N GLN A 8 60.55 -32.47 45.01
CA GLN A 8 59.09 -32.54 45.13
C GLN A 8 58.52 -33.47 44.05
N ARG A 9 57.94 -34.60 44.48
CA ARG A 9 57.12 -35.48 43.63
C ARG A 9 55.72 -34.88 43.46
N MET A 10 55.46 -34.21 42.34
CA MET A 10 54.09 -33.93 41.92
C MET A 10 53.45 -35.23 41.38
N GLY A 11 52.36 -35.66 41.99
CA GLY A 11 51.64 -36.87 41.61
C GLY A 11 51.04 -36.79 40.20
N ILE A 12 51.05 -37.94 39.52
CA ILE A 12 50.59 -38.14 38.13
C ILE A 12 49.15 -37.62 37.90
N THR A 13 48.32 -37.63 38.95
CA THR A 13 46.93 -37.13 38.92
C THR A 13 46.83 -35.61 38.81
N SER A 14 47.76 -34.86 39.41
CA SER A 14 47.83 -33.40 39.31
C SER A 14 48.29 -32.97 37.91
N PHE A 15 49.22 -33.73 37.32
CA PHE A 15 49.67 -33.51 35.94
C PHE A 15 48.53 -33.76 34.93
N GLN A 16 47.76 -34.82 35.12
CA GLN A 16 46.65 -35.18 34.24
C GLN A 16 45.50 -34.14 34.28
N ARG A 17 45.22 -33.55 35.45
CA ARG A 17 44.25 -32.45 35.60
C ARG A 17 44.75 -31.12 35.01
N LEU A 18 46.04 -30.85 35.09
CA LEU A 18 46.65 -29.65 34.50
C LEU A 18 46.66 -29.73 32.96
N VAL A 19 46.94 -30.92 32.41
CA VAL A 19 46.88 -31.17 30.97
C VAL A 19 45.45 -31.10 30.42
N THR A 20 44.45 -31.65 31.14
CA THR A 20 43.04 -31.54 30.70
C THR A 20 42.50 -30.10 30.79
N GLY A 21 42.91 -29.32 31.78
CA GLY A 21 42.58 -27.89 31.86
C GLY A 21 43.22 -27.06 30.74
N LEU A 22 44.44 -27.40 30.33
CA LEU A 22 45.16 -26.73 29.23
C LEU A 22 44.50 -27.02 27.87
N VAL A 23 44.09 -28.26 27.62
CA VAL A 23 43.42 -28.67 26.36
C VAL A 23 42.01 -28.06 26.25
N LEU A 24 41.29 -27.86 27.36
CA LEU A 24 39.98 -27.21 27.33
C LEU A 24 40.08 -25.69 27.08
N SER A 25 41.21 -25.06 27.45
CA SER A 25 41.44 -23.63 27.25
C SER A 25 41.89 -23.27 25.83
N THR A 26 42.46 -24.20 25.07
CA THR A 26 42.88 -23.96 23.66
C THR A 26 41.75 -24.13 22.64
N LEU A 27 40.58 -24.65 23.05
CA LEU A 27 39.39 -24.78 22.20
C LEU A 27 38.50 -23.53 22.16
N LEU A 28 38.79 -22.49 22.93
CA LEU A 28 38.04 -21.22 22.95
C LEU A 28 38.70 -20.05 22.20
N VAL A 29 39.76 -20.30 21.40
CA VAL A 29 40.31 -19.26 20.52
C VAL A 29 39.41 -19.11 19.29
N GLY A 30 38.32 -18.37 19.45
CA GLY A 30 37.51 -17.87 18.35
C GLY A 30 38.24 -16.73 17.64
N CYS A 31 38.41 -16.85 16.33
CA CYS A 31 38.99 -15.82 15.48
C CYS A 31 38.14 -14.53 15.51
N SER A 32 38.63 -13.46 16.14
CA SER A 32 38.13 -12.10 15.91
C SER A 32 38.85 -11.52 14.69
N SER A 33 38.40 -11.88 13.48
CA SER A 33 38.86 -11.24 12.25
C SER A 33 38.08 -9.94 12.02
N THR A 34 38.68 -8.81 12.35
CA THR A 34 38.19 -7.49 11.94
C THR A 34 38.43 -7.33 10.44
N PRO A 35 37.41 -7.13 9.60
CA PRO A 35 37.64 -6.78 8.20
C PRO A 35 38.10 -5.32 8.16
N SER A 36 39.32 -5.07 7.72
CA SER A 36 39.76 -3.77 7.20
C SER A 36 39.11 -3.54 5.83
N GLY A 37 37.79 -3.40 5.84
CA GLY A 37 36.99 -2.96 4.70
C GLY A 37 36.86 -1.45 4.76
N ASN A 38 37.54 -0.76 3.87
CA ASN A 38 37.41 0.68 3.68
C ASN A 38 35.93 1.04 3.44
N VAL A 39 35.25 1.53 4.47
CA VAL A 39 33.89 2.07 4.34
C VAL A 39 34.02 3.36 3.54
N ARG A 40 33.67 3.29 2.25
CA ARG A 40 33.42 4.51 1.48
C ARG A 40 32.16 5.14 2.07
N VAL A 41 32.33 6.25 2.78
CA VAL A 41 31.24 7.18 3.05
C VAL A 41 30.85 7.75 1.69
N VAL A 42 29.86 7.13 1.05
CA VAL A 42 29.17 7.74 -0.07
C VAL A 42 28.23 8.76 0.54
N ASP A 43 28.55 10.04 0.38
CA ASP A 43 27.60 11.14 0.55
C ASP A 43 26.41 10.89 -0.36
N ARG A 44 25.33 10.32 0.19
CA ARG A 44 24.03 10.23 -0.49
C ARG A 44 23.34 11.58 -0.43
N ASN A 45 23.94 12.62 -1.00
CA ASN A 45 23.24 13.86 -1.31
C ASN A 45 22.33 13.74 -2.56
N ASN A 46 21.82 12.54 -2.83
CA ASN A 46 20.74 12.32 -3.79
C ASN A 46 19.98 11.04 -3.41
N SER A 47 19.16 11.15 -2.35
CA SER A 47 18.46 10.01 -1.77
C SER A 47 17.19 9.69 -2.55
N ALA A 48 17.34 9.01 -3.69
CA ALA A 48 16.29 8.13 -4.17
C ALA A 48 16.16 6.97 -3.17
N THR A 49 15.19 7.07 -2.27
CA THR A 49 14.90 6.09 -1.23
C THR A 49 14.79 4.67 -1.80
N PRO A 50 15.51 3.66 -1.27
CA PRO A 50 15.39 2.28 -1.72
C PRO A 50 14.09 1.67 -1.16
N GLN A 51 13.00 1.93 -1.88
CA GLN A 51 11.70 1.30 -1.65
C GLN A 51 11.76 -0.16 -2.12
N ARG A 52 11.13 -1.10 -1.39
CA ARG A 52 11.06 -2.52 -1.76
C ARG A 52 10.73 -2.66 -3.25
N PRO A 53 11.46 -3.50 -4.01
CA PRO A 53 11.24 -3.61 -5.45
C PRO A 53 9.81 -4.05 -5.70
N THR A 54 9.07 -3.22 -6.44
CA THR A 54 7.89 -3.63 -7.19
C THR A 54 8.19 -4.98 -7.84
N VAL A 55 7.27 -5.94 -7.80
CA VAL A 55 7.50 -7.26 -8.41
C VAL A 55 7.83 -7.05 -9.88
N THR A 56 9.10 -7.20 -10.29
CA THR A 56 9.58 -6.80 -11.63
C THR A 56 9.53 -7.92 -12.66
N THR A 57 9.12 -9.13 -12.26
CA THR A 57 9.03 -10.32 -13.11
C THR A 57 7.87 -11.19 -12.66
N GLY A 58 7.33 -11.96 -13.61
CA GLY A 58 6.27 -12.94 -13.37
C GLY A 58 4.92 -12.57 -14.00
N GLN A 59 3.93 -13.41 -13.74
CA GLN A 59 2.58 -13.27 -14.26
C GLN A 59 1.54 -13.63 -13.19
N TYR A 60 0.33 -13.11 -13.33
CA TYR A 60 -0.80 -13.39 -12.47
C TYR A 60 -2.05 -13.69 -13.29
N VAL A 61 -2.73 -14.78 -12.97
CA VAL A 61 -4.03 -15.11 -13.56
C VAL A 61 -5.13 -14.45 -12.73
N VAL A 62 -5.89 -13.57 -13.35
CA VAL A 62 -7.00 -12.82 -12.75
C VAL A 62 -8.02 -13.79 -12.17
N ARG A 63 -8.42 -13.54 -10.92
CA ARG A 63 -9.45 -14.31 -10.22
C ARG A 63 -10.72 -13.51 -10.14
N ARG A 64 -11.82 -14.20 -9.83
CA ARG A 64 -13.10 -13.54 -9.55
C ARG A 64 -12.94 -12.58 -8.37
N GLY A 65 -13.36 -11.33 -8.55
CA GLY A 65 -13.26 -10.27 -7.55
C GLY A 65 -11.95 -9.47 -7.57
N ASP A 66 -11.02 -9.79 -8.47
CA ASP A 66 -9.89 -8.91 -8.72
C ASP A 66 -10.28 -7.72 -9.59
N THR A 67 -9.65 -6.59 -9.31
CA THR A 67 -9.64 -5.42 -10.18
C THR A 67 -8.20 -5.15 -10.59
N LEU A 68 -7.97 -4.45 -11.71
CA LEU A 68 -6.59 -4.11 -12.09
C LEU A 68 -5.90 -3.30 -10.99
N PHE A 69 -6.68 -2.50 -10.25
CA PHE A 69 -6.24 -1.76 -9.08
C PHE A 69 -5.83 -2.67 -7.92
N SER A 70 -6.61 -3.70 -7.58
CA SER A 70 -6.28 -4.62 -6.49
C SER A 70 -5.00 -5.41 -6.80
N ILE A 71 -4.84 -5.84 -8.05
CA ILE A 71 -3.64 -6.54 -8.52
C ILE A 71 -2.42 -5.62 -8.46
N ALA A 72 -2.51 -4.42 -9.02
CA ALA A 72 -1.43 -3.45 -9.01
C ALA A 72 -1.03 -3.09 -7.57
N PHE A 73 -2.03 -2.81 -6.71
CA PHE A 73 -1.82 -2.49 -5.30
C PHE A 73 -1.13 -3.63 -4.55
N ARG A 74 -1.54 -4.88 -4.76
CA ARG A 74 -0.93 -6.06 -4.13
C ARG A 74 0.55 -6.18 -4.47
N TYR A 75 0.92 -5.92 -5.72
CA TYR A 75 2.29 -6.10 -6.22
C TYR A 75 3.15 -4.82 -6.21
N GLY A 76 2.60 -3.72 -5.69
CA GLY A 76 3.30 -2.43 -5.62
C GLY A 76 3.53 -1.78 -6.99
N TRP A 77 2.65 -2.05 -7.94
CA TRP A 77 2.62 -1.42 -9.26
C TRP A 77 1.69 -0.21 -9.27
N ASP A 78 2.01 0.75 -10.11
CA ASP A 78 1.03 1.71 -10.57
C ASP A 78 0.05 1.01 -11.53
N TYR A 79 -1.26 1.18 -11.30
CA TYR A 79 -2.27 0.50 -12.10
C TYR A 79 -2.26 0.95 -13.56
N LYS A 80 -1.90 2.22 -13.85
CA LYS A 80 -1.81 2.73 -15.23
C LYS A 80 -0.59 2.13 -15.93
N ALA A 81 0.55 2.08 -15.25
CA ALA A 81 1.75 1.43 -15.78
C ALA A 81 1.49 -0.07 -16.06
N LEU A 82 0.80 -0.75 -15.14
CA LEU A 82 0.42 -2.14 -15.32
C LEU A 82 -0.57 -2.32 -16.49
N ALA A 83 -1.55 -1.42 -16.64
CA ALA A 83 -2.49 -1.41 -17.74
C ALA A 83 -1.78 -1.25 -19.09
N ALA A 84 -0.92 -0.23 -19.21
CA ALA A 84 -0.16 0.05 -20.42
C ALA A 84 0.74 -1.12 -20.80
N ARG A 85 1.39 -1.75 -19.81
CA ARG A 85 2.23 -2.93 -20.03
C ARG A 85 1.46 -4.12 -20.59
N ASN A 86 0.20 -4.26 -20.23
CA ASN A 86 -0.66 -5.36 -20.64
C ASN A 86 -1.64 -4.98 -21.76
N ASN A 87 -1.47 -3.82 -22.40
CA ASN A 87 -2.36 -3.28 -23.44
C ASN A 87 -3.83 -3.25 -23.02
N ILE A 88 -4.10 -2.88 -21.77
CA ILE A 88 -5.45 -2.78 -21.22
C ILE A 88 -5.90 -1.32 -21.32
N PRO A 89 -6.77 -0.95 -22.28
CA PRO A 89 -7.26 0.42 -22.39
C PRO A 89 -8.23 0.76 -21.26
N ALA A 90 -8.47 2.06 -21.04
CA ALA A 90 -9.60 2.50 -20.22
C ALA A 90 -10.89 1.88 -20.77
N PRO A 91 -11.81 1.39 -19.93
CA PRO A 91 -11.94 1.62 -18.49
C PRO A 91 -11.18 0.63 -17.57
N TYR A 92 -10.11 0.00 -18.06
CA TYR A 92 -9.25 -0.93 -17.32
C TYR A 92 -9.93 -2.24 -16.89
N THR A 93 -10.92 -2.67 -17.67
CA THR A 93 -11.64 -3.92 -17.46
C THR A 93 -10.71 -5.11 -17.65
N ILE A 94 -10.77 -6.05 -16.70
CA ILE A 94 -10.10 -7.34 -16.76
C ILE A 94 -11.10 -8.45 -16.49
N HIS A 95 -10.82 -9.65 -17.00
CA HIS A 95 -11.70 -10.80 -16.85
C HIS A 95 -11.03 -11.95 -16.09
N PRO A 96 -11.76 -12.72 -15.27
CA PRO A 96 -11.21 -13.94 -14.67
C PRO A 96 -10.59 -14.86 -15.72
N GLY A 97 -9.41 -15.41 -15.41
CA GLY A 97 -8.60 -16.21 -16.33
C GLY A 97 -7.64 -15.41 -17.21
N GLN A 98 -7.78 -14.08 -17.31
CA GLN A 98 -6.82 -13.23 -18.02
C GLN A 98 -5.45 -13.26 -17.33
N THR A 99 -4.37 -13.29 -18.10
CA THR A 99 -3.00 -13.23 -17.57
C THR A 99 -2.48 -11.81 -17.57
N ILE A 100 -2.05 -11.32 -16.40
CA ILE A 100 -1.40 -10.03 -16.20
C ILE A 100 0.09 -10.25 -16.00
N ARG A 101 0.92 -9.59 -16.81
CA ARG A 101 2.37 -9.66 -16.77
C ARG A 101 2.96 -8.48 -15.99
N PHE A 102 4.02 -8.77 -15.22
CA PHE A 102 4.79 -7.79 -14.44
C PHE A 102 6.24 -7.68 -14.89
N ASP A 103 6.64 -8.36 -15.97
CA ASP A 103 7.99 -8.27 -16.47
C ASP A 103 8.28 -6.86 -17.02
N GLY A 104 9.52 -6.39 -16.85
CA GLY A 104 10.01 -5.17 -17.50
C GLY A 104 9.83 -3.88 -16.69
N ARG A 105 10.95 -3.24 -16.38
CA ARG A 105 11.05 -1.93 -15.72
C ARG A 105 10.33 -0.86 -16.55
N SER A 106 9.27 -0.26 -16.02
CA SER A 106 8.89 1.11 -16.38
C SER A 106 9.94 2.04 -15.79
N GLY A 107 11.01 2.24 -16.54
CA GLY A 107 12.13 3.11 -16.22
C GLY A 107 12.78 3.63 -17.49
N SER A 108 11.96 4.07 -18.43
CA SER A 108 12.33 4.97 -19.51
C SER A 108 11.06 5.66 -19.99
N THR A 109 11.05 6.98 -19.85
CA THR A 109 10.18 7.88 -20.59
C THR A 109 10.14 7.47 -22.06
N PRO A 110 8.96 7.30 -22.69
CA PRO A 110 8.90 7.39 -24.13
C PRO A 110 9.19 8.85 -24.48
N THR A 111 10.39 9.10 -25.00
CA THR A 111 10.68 10.27 -25.82
C THR A 111 9.61 10.29 -26.91
N ALA A 112 8.77 11.32 -26.88
CA ALA A 112 7.84 11.60 -27.96
C ALA A 112 8.65 11.77 -29.24
N VAL A 113 8.44 10.86 -30.20
CA VAL A 113 8.85 11.08 -31.58
C VAL A 113 7.61 11.55 -32.31
N VAL A 114 7.47 12.87 -32.41
CA VAL A 114 6.53 13.54 -33.32
C VAL A 114 7.31 13.93 -34.56
N THR A 115 7.00 13.32 -35.69
CA THR A 115 7.05 13.92 -37.05
C THR A 115 6.35 12.94 -37.99
N GLN A 116 5.09 13.22 -38.36
CA GLN A 116 4.64 13.95 -39.56
C GLN A 116 4.36 13.01 -40.74
N SER A 117 3.07 12.83 -41.03
CA SER A 117 2.58 12.45 -42.36
C SER A 117 1.35 13.27 -42.70
N GLY A 118 1.55 14.20 -43.65
CA GLY A 118 0.69 14.35 -44.82
C GLY A 118 -0.75 14.80 -44.63
N SER A 119 -0.96 16.09 -44.87
CA SER A 119 -2.23 16.74 -45.23
C SER A 119 -2.92 16.14 -46.46
N THR A 120 -4.26 16.14 -46.48
CA THR A 120 -5.06 16.77 -47.56
C THR A 120 -6.55 16.89 -47.17
N PRO A 121 -7.30 17.87 -47.74
CA PRO A 121 -8.62 18.30 -47.27
C PRO A 121 -9.78 17.93 -48.22
N SER A 122 -10.95 17.61 -47.67
CA SER A 122 -12.31 17.65 -48.27
C SER A 122 -13.24 16.74 -47.47
N SER A 123 -14.52 16.96 -47.28
CA SER A 123 -15.45 17.97 -47.79
C SER A 123 -16.68 17.98 -46.88
N SER A 124 -17.32 19.13 -46.87
CA SER A 124 -18.64 19.46 -46.35
C SER A 124 -19.75 18.43 -46.63
N SER A 125 -20.57 18.13 -45.61
CA SER A 125 -22.01 17.92 -45.81
C SER A 125 -22.84 18.41 -44.61
N LYS A 126 -23.80 19.25 -44.98
CA LYS A 126 -24.87 19.91 -44.21
C LYS A 126 -25.67 18.99 -43.28
N THR A 127 -25.98 19.56 -42.10
CA THR A 127 -27.32 19.69 -41.50
C THR A 127 -28.39 18.68 -41.88
N THR A 128 -28.95 17.97 -40.88
CA THR A 128 -30.37 18.10 -40.51
C THR A 128 -30.59 17.64 -39.06
N VAL A 129 -30.86 18.63 -38.21
CA VAL A 129 -31.49 18.48 -36.90
C VAL A 129 -32.97 18.21 -37.13
N ILE A 130 -33.48 17.05 -36.72
CA ILE A 130 -34.93 16.81 -36.60
C ILE A 130 -35.27 16.74 -35.12
N ARG A 131 -35.83 17.84 -34.61
CA ARG A 131 -36.61 17.88 -33.38
C ARG A 131 -38.00 17.31 -33.66
N ARG A 132 -38.51 16.47 -32.76
CA ARG A 132 -39.94 16.16 -32.66
C ARG A 132 -40.37 16.32 -31.19
N PRO A 133 -41.41 17.11 -30.89
CA PRO A 133 -41.80 17.43 -29.52
C PRO A 133 -42.92 16.52 -28.96
N THR A 134 -43.06 16.62 -27.64
CA THR A 134 -44.27 16.46 -26.80
C THR A 134 -44.92 15.08 -26.67
N GLY A 135 -44.76 14.52 -25.47
CA GLY A 135 -45.68 13.57 -24.85
C GLY A 135 -45.72 13.83 -23.35
N ALA A 136 -46.66 14.68 -22.92
CA ALA A 136 -46.99 14.91 -21.53
C ALA A 136 -47.65 13.65 -20.96
N GLY A 137 -47.10 13.15 -19.86
CA GLY A 137 -47.67 12.06 -19.07
C GLY A 137 -47.51 12.38 -17.60
N THR A 138 -48.46 13.15 -17.08
CA THR A 138 -48.72 13.36 -15.67
C THR A 138 -49.09 12.02 -15.04
N ALA A 139 -48.28 11.54 -14.09
CA ALA A 139 -48.71 10.51 -13.15
C ALA A 139 -48.23 10.89 -11.75
N THR A 140 -49.22 11.20 -10.94
CA THR A 140 -49.21 11.68 -9.56
C THR A 140 -49.06 10.51 -8.57
N VAL A 141 -48.10 10.66 -7.64
CA VAL A 141 -48.02 10.14 -6.23
C VAL A 141 -48.07 8.61 -5.96
N PRO A 142 -47.54 8.07 -4.82
CA PRO A 142 -47.18 8.75 -3.57
C PRO A 142 -45.75 8.55 -3.03
N SER A 143 -45.31 9.60 -2.31
CA SER A 143 -44.30 9.58 -1.26
C SER A 143 -44.70 8.62 -0.14
N VAL A 144 -43.80 7.72 0.24
CA VAL A 144 -43.80 7.07 1.54
C VAL A 144 -42.39 7.14 2.11
N ALA A 145 -42.28 7.96 3.16
CA ALA A 145 -41.21 7.98 4.14
C ALA A 145 -41.12 6.61 4.85
N SER A 146 -40.07 6.18 5.55
CA SER A 146 -38.95 6.87 6.17
C SER A 146 -37.87 5.80 6.42
N LYS A 147 -36.63 5.99 5.96
CA LYS A 147 -35.48 5.24 6.50
C LYS A 147 -34.79 6.15 7.52
N PRO A 148 -34.48 5.68 8.75
CA PRO A 148 -33.80 6.51 9.73
C PRO A 148 -32.43 6.97 9.18
N ALA A 149 -32.24 8.28 9.11
CA ALA A 149 -30.96 8.88 8.79
C ALA A 149 -29.97 8.53 9.92
N PRO A 150 -28.75 8.05 9.61
CA PRO A 150 -27.67 8.01 10.58
C PRO A 150 -27.42 9.44 11.10
N ALA A 151 -27.28 9.58 12.42
CA ALA A 151 -27.02 10.86 13.07
C ALA A 151 -25.83 11.58 12.40
N PRO A 152 -25.89 12.91 12.18
CA PRO A 152 -24.78 13.66 11.63
C PRO A 152 -23.61 13.62 12.62
N MET A 153 -22.53 12.93 12.26
CA MET A 153 -21.25 13.15 12.94
C MET A 153 -20.76 14.57 12.61
N PRO A 154 -20.06 15.24 13.54
CA PRO A 154 -19.61 16.61 13.33
C PRO A 154 -18.70 16.69 12.11
N ALA A 155 -19.00 17.66 11.24
CA ALA A 155 -18.22 17.94 10.04
C ALA A 155 -16.78 18.32 10.45
N ALA A 156 -15.83 17.45 10.11
CA ALA A 156 -14.43 17.84 10.08
C ALA A 156 -14.29 18.91 8.99
N GLY A 157 -13.95 20.14 9.39
CA GLY A 157 -13.78 21.27 8.47
C GLY A 157 -12.73 20.98 7.38
N PRO A 158 -12.75 21.73 6.26
CA PRO A 158 -11.84 21.49 5.15
C PRO A 158 -10.39 21.65 5.60
N ALA A 159 -9.62 20.57 5.52
CA ALA A 159 -8.18 20.66 5.62
C ALA A 159 -7.62 21.49 4.45
N PRO A 160 -6.45 22.13 4.59
CA PRO A 160 -5.89 23.04 3.59
C PRO A 160 -5.57 22.41 2.21
N THR A 161 -5.76 21.11 2.02
CA THR A 161 -5.34 20.34 0.83
C THR A 161 -6.37 19.32 0.33
N GLY A 162 -7.63 19.38 0.78
CA GLY A 162 -8.70 18.47 0.31
C GLY A 162 -8.61 17.03 0.86
N TRP A 163 -7.74 16.81 1.86
CA TRP A 163 -7.61 15.54 2.58
C TRP A 163 -8.08 15.66 4.03
N GLY A 164 -9.03 14.84 4.45
CA GLY A 164 -9.50 14.73 5.82
C GLY A 164 -9.00 13.48 6.52
N TRP A 165 -9.04 13.48 7.85
CA TRP A 165 -8.75 12.27 8.63
C TRP A 165 -9.82 11.19 8.39
N PRO A 166 -9.41 9.93 8.18
CA PRO A 166 -10.33 8.85 7.85
C PRO A 166 -11.03 8.24 9.09
N SER A 167 -10.56 8.57 10.29
CA SER A 167 -11.22 8.22 11.55
C SER A 167 -10.78 9.18 12.66
N ASN A 168 -11.52 9.16 13.78
CA ASN A 168 -11.13 9.84 15.00
C ASN A 168 -10.49 8.82 15.94
N GLY A 169 -9.23 9.01 16.33
CA GLY A 169 -8.57 8.04 17.17
C GLY A 169 -7.09 8.37 17.36
N VAL A 170 -6.45 7.60 18.24
CA VAL A 170 -5.03 7.76 18.54
C VAL A 170 -4.20 7.03 17.49
N LEU A 171 -3.16 7.69 17.01
CA LEU A 171 -2.19 7.10 16.10
C LEU A 171 -1.34 6.06 16.87
N ILE A 172 -1.50 4.78 16.55
CA ILE A 172 -0.78 3.67 17.19
C ILE A 172 0.29 3.04 16.29
N GLY A 173 0.28 3.37 15.01
CA GLY A 173 1.31 2.93 14.05
C GLY A 173 1.63 4.05 13.07
N LYS A 174 2.92 4.29 12.86
CA LYS A 174 3.44 5.28 11.91
C LYS A 174 3.94 4.61 10.65
N PHE A 175 3.95 5.38 9.56
CA PHE A 175 4.54 4.99 8.29
C PHE A 175 6.04 4.71 8.46
N SER A 176 6.53 3.66 7.79
CA SER A 176 7.96 3.34 7.75
C SER A 176 8.40 2.96 6.34
N SER A 177 9.24 3.81 5.75
CA SER A 177 9.78 3.66 4.39
C SER A 177 10.79 2.50 4.27
N ASN A 178 11.47 2.16 5.37
CA ASN A 178 12.61 1.24 5.35
C ASN A 178 12.17 -0.17 5.75
N GLY A 179 11.97 -1.05 4.76
CA GLY A 179 11.83 -2.50 5.03
C GLY A 179 10.42 -3.02 5.34
N SER A 180 9.36 -2.27 5.00
CA SER A 180 7.98 -2.79 4.87
C SER A 180 7.26 -3.20 6.16
N LEU A 181 7.61 -2.65 7.33
CA LEU A 181 6.86 -2.92 8.56
C LEU A 181 5.43 -2.34 8.47
N ASN A 182 5.30 -1.05 8.13
CA ASN A 182 4.02 -0.36 7.98
C ASN A 182 4.05 0.56 6.74
N LYS A 183 3.16 0.30 5.77
CA LYS A 183 3.06 1.06 4.51
C LYS A 183 2.06 2.22 4.58
N GLY A 184 1.52 2.47 5.76
CA GLY A 184 0.57 3.53 6.06
C GLY A 184 0.62 3.88 7.53
N ILE A 185 -0.48 4.38 8.07
CA ILE A 185 -0.67 4.63 9.49
C ILE A 185 -1.74 3.72 10.07
N ASP A 186 -1.61 3.42 11.36
CA ASP A 186 -2.62 2.70 12.11
C ASP A 186 -3.28 3.63 13.14
N ILE A 187 -4.60 3.71 13.09
CA ILE A 187 -5.41 4.55 13.97
C ILE A 187 -6.27 3.63 14.85
N ALA A 188 -6.08 3.69 16.16
CA ALA A 188 -6.91 2.96 17.12
C ALA A 188 -8.34 3.51 17.11
N GLY A 189 -9.32 2.66 17.38
CA GLY A 189 -10.71 3.04 17.49
C GLY A 189 -11.57 1.90 18.01
N ASP A 190 -12.88 2.13 18.01
CA ASP A 190 -13.86 1.20 18.55
C ASP A 190 -14.46 0.31 17.46
N LEU A 191 -14.92 -0.89 17.87
CA LEU A 191 -15.54 -1.84 16.94
C LEU A 191 -16.82 -1.22 16.37
N GLY A 192 -16.86 -1.03 15.05
CA GLY A 192 -17.99 -0.42 14.37
C GLY A 192 -17.91 1.09 14.21
N GLN A 193 -16.84 1.71 14.69
CA GLN A 193 -16.63 3.14 14.51
C GLN A 193 -16.62 3.49 13.01
N PRO A 194 -17.30 4.56 12.58
CA PRO A 194 -17.31 4.98 11.18
C PRO A 194 -15.91 5.27 10.64
N VAL A 195 -15.62 4.70 9.47
CA VAL A 195 -14.44 5.02 8.65
C VAL A 195 -14.89 5.91 7.51
N LEU A 196 -14.21 7.04 7.35
CA LEU A 196 -14.57 8.11 6.43
C LEU A 196 -13.60 8.15 5.24
N ALA A 197 -14.10 8.55 4.07
CA ALA A 197 -13.26 8.84 2.92
C ALA A 197 -12.37 10.05 3.22
N ALA A 198 -11.05 9.85 3.09
CA ALA A 198 -10.07 10.89 3.32
C ALA A 198 -10.09 11.98 2.24
N SER A 199 -10.60 11.71 1.04
CA SER A 199 -10.77 12.73 -0.01
C SER A 199 -11.84 12.30 -1.01
N ASP A 200 -12.27 13.20 -1.89
CA ASP A 200 -13.21 12.92 -2.97
C ASP A 200 -12.64 11.88 -3.94
N GLY A 201 -13.46 10.96 -4.44
CA GLY A 201 -12.95 9.97 -5.39
C GLY A 201 -13.96 8.89 -5.78
N THR A 202 -13.44 7.86 -6.44
CA THR A 202 -14.22 6.69 -6.88
C THR A 202 -13.65 5.43 -6.23
N VAL A 203 -14.52 4.59 -5.68
CA VAL A 203 -14.14 3.29 -5.13
C VAL A 203 -13.71 2.37 -6.28
N VAL A 204 -12.46 1.93 -6.26
CA VAL A 204 -11.86 1.05 -7.29
C VAL A 204 -11.65 -0.38 -6.79
N TYR A 205 -11.92 -0.62 -5.51
CA TYR A 205 -11.95 -1.93 -4.90
C TYR A 205 -12.73 -1.90 -3.58
N ALA A 206 -13.55 -2.92 -3.34
CA ALA A 206 -14.22 -3.16 -2.05
C ALA A 206 -14.34 -4.68 -1.81
N GLY A 207 -13.59 -5.21 -0.84
CA GLY A 207 -13.66 -6.62 -0.45
C GLY A 207 -12.43 -7.11 0.33
N SER A 208 -12.27 -8.42 0.47
CA SER A 208 -11.24 -9.06 1.30
C SER A 208 -10.21 -9.90 0.55
N GLY A 209 -10.14 -9.77 -0.78
CA GLY A 209 -9.22 -10.50 -1.66
C GLY A 209 -7.73 -10.12 -1.52
N LEU A 210 -7.40 -9.02 -0.84
CA LEU A 210 -6.01 -8.63 -0.56
C LEU A 210 -5.57 -9.09 0.83
N ARG A 211 -4.68 -10.08 0.85
CA ARG A 211 -4.06 -10.57 2.09
C ARG A 211 -3.33 -9.46 2.85
N GLY A 212 -3.47 -9.50 4.17
CA GLY A 212 -2.87 -8.54 5.09
C GLY A 212 -3.69 -7.28 5.34
N TYR A 213 -4.78 -7.04 4.59
CA TYR A 213 -5.63 -5.86 4.76
C TYR A 213 -7.01 -6.17 5.35
N GLY A 214 -7.42 -7.44 5.44
CA GLY A 214 -8.78 -7.80 5.84
C GLY A 214 -9.82 -7.26 4.85
N GLU A 215 -10.99 -6.84 5.34
CA GLU A 215 -11.95 -6.10 4.52
C GLU A 215 -11.41 -4.71 4.20
N LEU A 216 -11.25 -4.45 2.90
CA LEU A 216 -10.50 -3.34 2.36
C LEU A 216 -11.35 -2.52 1.38
N VAL A 217 -11.29 -1.21 1.51
CA VAL A 217 -11.75 -0.25 0.48
C VAL A 217 -10.52 0.42 -0.13
N ILE A 218 -10.48 0.54 -1.46
CA ILE A 218 -9.48 1.35 -2.17
C ILE A 218 -10.22 2.43 -2.96
N ILE A 219 -9.82 3.70 -2.79
CA ILE A 219 -10.45 4.86 -3.43
C ILE A 219 -9.41 5.55 -4.32
N LYS A 220 -9.74 5.72 -5.60
CA LYS A 220 -8.97 6.55 -6.53
C LYS A 220 -9.44 8.00 -6.39
N HIS A 221 -8.54 8.90 -6.04
CA HIS A 221 -8.81 10.33 -5.93
C HIS A 221 -8.41 11.09 -7.20
N SER A 222 -7.29 10.66 -7.81
CA SER A 222 -6.82 11.19 -9.09
C SER A 222 -6.00 10.14 -9.82
N ASP A 223 -5.44 10.51 -10.97
CA ASP A 223 -4.48 9.67 -11.70
C ASP A 223 -3.17 9.43 -10.95
N THR A 224 -2.93 10.22 -9.91
CA THR A 224 -1.68 10.20 -9.13
C THR A 224 -1.89 9.57 -7.76
N TYR A 225 -3.07 9.72 -7.16
CA TYR A 225 -3.34 9.37 -5.77
C TYR A 225 -4.45 8.35 -5.59
N VAL A 226 -4.16 7.36 -4.76
CA VAL A 226 -5.07 6.31 -4.29
C VAL A 226 -4.94 6.19 -2.77
N SER A 227 -6.04 5.96 -2.07
CA SER A 227 -6.04 5.62 -0.64
C SER A 227 -6.62 4.24 -0.38
N ALA A 228 -6.19 3.61 0.72
CA ALA A 228 -6.65 2.29 1.15
C ALA A 228 -7.05 2.32 2.62
N TYR A 229 -8.17 1.67 2.94
CA TYR A 229 -8.79 1.61 4.26
C TYR A 229 -8.97 0.14 4.63
N GLY A 230 -8.09 -0.40 5.46
CA GLY A 230 -8.06 -1.81 5.84
C GLY A 230 -8.63 -2.11 7.23
N HIS A 231 -8.76 -3.41 7.50
CA HIS A 231 -9.22 -4.02 8.74
C HIS A 231 -10.66 -3.69 9.14
N ASN A 232 -11.51 -3.34 8.18
CA ASN A 232 -12.90 -3.00 8.46
C ASN A 232 -13.70 -4.25 8.88
N ARG A 233 -14.77 -4.08 9.66
CA ARG A 233 -15.73 -5.18 9.90
C ARG A 233 -16.80 -5.27 8.83
N ARG A 234 -17.11 -4.13 8.19
CA ARG A 234 -18.19 -4.01 7.20
C ARG A 234 -17.89 -2.91 6.20
N LEU A 235 -18.10 -3.19 4.93
CA LEU A 235 -18.00 -2.22 3.84
C LEU A 235 -19.39 -1.64 3.54
N LEU A 236 -19.48 -0.31 3.46
CA LEU A 236 -20.74 0.41 3.18
C LEU A 236 -20.80 0.94 1.74
N VAL A 237 -19.72 0.73 0.98
CA VAL A 237 -19.57 1.14 -0.41
C VAL A 237 -19.24 -0.05 -1.31
N ARG A 238 -19.37 0.16 -2.62
CA ARG A 238 -19.14 -0.85 -3.66
C ARG A 238 -18.19 -0.29 -4.71
N GLU A 239 -17.55 -1.17 -5.48
CA GLU A 239 -16.75 -0.76 -6.64
C GLU A 239 -17.58 0.10 -7.61
N GLY A 240 -16.97 1.14 -8.17
CA GLY A 240 -17.58 2.11 -9.07
C GLY A 240 -18.33 3.26 -8.37
N GLN A 241 -18.57 3.17 -7.07
CA GLN A 241 -19.28 4.22 -6.32
C GLN A 241 -18.41 5.48 -6.16
N GLN A 242 -19.01 6.65 -6.40
CA GLN A 242 -18.40 7.93 -6.07
C GLN A 242 -18.58 8.26 -4.59
N VAL A 243 -17.54 8.83 -3.98
CA VAL A 243 -17.53 9.23 -2.57
C VAL A 243 -17.02 10.66 -2.41
N LYS A 244 -17.47 11.32 -1.35
CA LYS A 244 -17.00 12.65 -0.95
C LYS A 244 -16.14 12.57 0.30
N VAL A 245 -15.22 13.51 0.45
CA VAL A 245 -14.44 13.66 1.69
C VAL A 245 -15.37 13.70 2.91
N GLY A 246 -15.03 12.94 3.95
CA GLY A 246 -15.84 12.81 5.16
C GLY A 246 -17.05 11.88 5.04
N GLN A 247 -17.36 11.35 3.85
CA GLN A 247 -18.44 10.36 3.70
C GLN A 247 -18.05 9.04 4.37
N THR A 248 -18.97 8.43 5.10
CA THR A 248 -18.75 7.10 5.68
C THR A 248 -18.70 6.03 4.58
N ILE A 249 -17.63 5.24 4.59
CA ILE A 249 -17.35 4.21 3.59
C ILE A 249 -17.32 2.80 4.17
N ALA A 250 -17.04 2.67 5.46
CA ALA A 250 -16.93 1.39 6.15
C ALA A 250 -17.13 1.57 7.66
N GLU A 251 -17.20 0.44 8.36
CA GLU A 251 -17.19 0.37 9.82
C GLU A 251 -15.88 -0.30 10.26
N MET A 252 -15.17 0.32 11.20
CA MET A 252 -13.89 -0.15 11.71
C MET A 252 -14.03 -1.53 12.37
N GLY A 253 -13.01 -2.36 12.23
CA GLY A 253 -12.97 -3.71 12.79
C GLY A 253 -11.56 -4.16 13.10
N SER A 254 -11.40 -5.49 13.13
CA SER A 254 -10.15 -6.17 13.38
C SER A 254 -9.87 -7.27 12.34
N THR A 255 -10.51 -7.24 11.17
CA THR A 255 -10.36 -8.32 10.18
C THR A 255 -8.91 -8.38 9.69
N GLY A 256 -8.28 -9.56 9.79
CA GLY A 256 -6.90 -9.75 9.34
C GLY A 256 -5.85 -9.07 10.23
N THR A 257 -6.18 -8.70 11.47
CA THR A 257 -5.26 -8.13 12.46
C THR A 257 -5.61 -8.59 13.89
N ASP A 258 -4.82 -8.20 14.88
CA ASP A 258 -4.91 -8.63 16.29
C ASP A 258 -5.83 -7.76 17.16
N ARG A 259 -6.19 -6.57 16.69
CA ARG A 259 -6.97 -5.59 17.45
C ARG A 259 -7.82 -4.70 16.56
N VAL A 260 -8.77 -3.99 17.16
CA VAL A 260 -9.57 -3.01 16.43
C VAL A 260 -8.71 -1.80 16.08
N LYS A 261 -8.53 -1.57 14.78
CA LYS A 261 -7.81 -0.43 14.23
C LYS A 261 -8.17 -0.20 12.78
N LEU A 262 -7.97 1.02 12.30
CA LEU A 262 -7.94 1.34 10.88
C LEU A 262 -6.50 1.36 10.39
N HIS A 263 -6.20 0.55 9.36
CA HIS A 263 -4.99 0.74 8.58
C HIS A 263 -5.29 1.67 7.40
N PHE A 264 -4.60 2.81 7.34
CA PHE A 264 -4.79 3.82 6.31
C PHE A 264 -3.51 4.03 5.51
N GLU A 265 -3.56 3.78 4.19
CA GLU A 265 -2.45 4.06 3.27
C GLU A 265 -2.83 5.14 2.26
N ILE A 266 -1.84 5.94 1.87
CA ILE A 266 -1.88 6.77 0.66
C ILE A 266 -0.78 6.26 -0.27
N ARG A 267 -1.12 6.10 -1.55
CA ARG A 267 -0.15 5.76 -2.58
C ARG A 267 -0.10 6.83 -3.66
N ARG A 268 1.11 7.22 -4.03
CA ARG A 268 1.40 8.09 -5.16
C ARG A 268 2.02 7.26 -6.28
N GLN A 269 1.35 7.14 -7.42
CA GLN A 269 1.82 6.35 -8.58
C GLN A 269 2.18 4.90 -8.17
N GLY A 270 1.29 4.24 -7.43
CA GLY A 270 1.48 2.87 -6.93
C GLY A 270 2.41 2.71 -5.73
N LYS A 271 3.18 3.74 -5.36
CA LYS A 271 4.14 3.73 -4.26
C LYS A 271 3.53 4.27 -2.96
N PRO A 272 3.62 3.56 -1.83
CA PRO A 272 3.15 4.08 -0.55
C PRO A 272 3.97 5.30 -0.11
N VAL A 273 3.27 6.31 0.40
CA VAL A 273 3.83 7.57 0.93
C VAL A 273 3.29 7.82 2.33
N ASP A 274 3.99 8.61 3.14
CA ASP A 274 3.56 8.92 4.50
C ASP A 274 2.23 9.70 4.50
N PRO A 275 1.12 9.13 5.01
CA PRO A 275 -0.17 9.82 5.06
C PRO A 275 -0.17 11.10 5.90
N LEU A 276 0.71 11.21 6.91
CA LEU A 276 0.76 12.38 7.79
C LEU A 276 1.22 13.66 7.07
N GLN A 277 1.81 13.53 5.87
CA GLN A 277 2.15 14.68 5.03
C GLN A 277 0.94 15.30 4.31
N PHE A 278 -0.16 14.56 4.21
CA PHE A 278 -1.37 14.97 3.50
C PHE A 278 -2.49 15.39 4.46
N LEU A 279 -2.55 14.75 5.62
CA LEU A 279 -3.59 14.98 6.61
C LEU A 279 -3.36 16.30 7.37
N PRO A 280 -4.43 17.00 7.78
CA PRO A 280 -4.29 18.20 8.59
C PRO A 280 -3.66 17.86 9.94
N ARG A 281 -2.87 18.80 10.47
CA ARG A 281 -2.25 18.67 11.80
C ARG A 281 -3.34 18.58 12.87
N ARG A 282 -3.12 17.68 13.83
CA ARG A 282 -3.91 17.52 15.05
C ARG A 282 -3.05 17.90 16.25
#